data_AF-A0A139CWZ9-F1
#
_entry.id   AF-A0A139CWZ9-F1
#
_cell.length_a   1.000
_cell.length_b   1.000
_cell.length_c   1.000
_cell.angle_alpha   90.00
_cell.angle_beta   90.00
_cell.angle_gamma   90.00
#
_symmetry.space_group_name_H-M   'P 1'
#
loop_
_entity.id
_entity.type
_entity.pdbx_description
1 polymer ?
#
loop_
_entity_poly.entity_id
_entity_poly.type
_entity_poly.pdbx_seq_one_letter_code
_entity_poly.pdbx_strand_id
1 'polypeptide(L)'
;MIELVKNAELHNIHTTFLNFSPTLRGFIYPCTNGHYHIIINNRFTREMQQKVLLHETYHIKHHVPNLFYLIGLDMQRITIEKEAADAVLELITDLNRGDSEDYF
;
A
#
# COMPACT_ATOMS: atom_id res chain seq x y z
N MET A 1 9.74 -7.82 -2.37
CA MET A 1 9.93 -6.36 -2.22
C MET A 1 10.34 -5.69 -3.53
N ILE A 2 11.51 -5.98 -4.10
CA ILE A 2 11.96 -5.36 -5.37
C ILE A 2 10.90 -5.50 -6.47
N GLU A 3 10.31 -6.69 -6.62
CA GLU A 3 9.28 -6.94 -7.64
C GLU A 3 7.99 -6.12 -7.42
N LEU A 4 7.54 -5.99 -6.17
CA LEU A 4 6.36 -5.21 -5.83
C LEU A 4 6.57 -3.71 -6.10
N VAL A 5 7.77 -3.20 -5.80
CA VAL A 5 8.11 -1.80 -6.09
C VAL A 5 8.15 -1.56 -7.59
N LYS A 6 8.78 -2.46 -8.37
CA LYS A 6 8.81 -2.37 -9.83
C LYS A 6 7.40 -2.42 -10.43
N ASN A 7 6.54 -3.30 -9.92
CA ASN A 7 5.16 -3.40 -10.38
C ASN A 7 4.39 -2.09 -10.09
N ALA A 8 4.53 -1.52 -8.88
CA ALA A 8 3.93 -0.23 -8.55
C ALA A 8 4.40 0.90 -9.49
N GLU A 9 5.69 0.93 -9.85
CA GLU A 9 6.23 1.91 -10.80
C GLU A 9 5.57 1.85 -12.19
N LEU A 10 5.18 0.66 -12.66
CA LEU A 10 4.43 0.50 -13.92
C LEU A 10 3.05 1.19 -13.89
N HIS A 11 2.53 1.46 -12.70
CA HIS A 11 1.24 2.13 -12.48
C HIS A 11 1.40 3.61 -12.07
N ASN A 12 2.57 4.23 -12.30
CA ASN A 12 2.90 5.59 -11.84
C ASN A 12 2.82 5.77 -10.31
N ILE A 13 3.14 4.71 -9.57
CA ILE A 13 3.21 4.70 -8.11
C ILE A 13 4.66 4.55 -7.70
N HIS A 14 5.23 5.61 -7.12
CA HIS A 14 6.60 5.60 -6.62
C HIS A 14 6.63 5.23 -5.14
N THR A 15 7.61 4.44 -4.74
CA THR A 15 7.76 4.00 -3.35
C THR A 15 9.01 4.57 -2.71
N THR A 16 8.90 5.17 -1.52
CA THR A 16 10.05 5.65 -0.74
C THR A 16 10.03 5.05 0.66
N PHE A 17 11.20 4.70 1.19
CA PHE A 17 11.36 4.17 2.55
C PHE A 17 11.99 5.23 3.46
N LEU A 18 11.31 5.60 4.54
CA LEU A 18 11.77 6.62 5.48
C LEU A 18 11.52 6.17 6.92
N ASN A 19 12.33 6.66 7.87
CA ASN A 19 12.15 6.35 9.29
C ASN A 19 11.13 7.31 9.91
N PHE A 20 10.03 6.78 10.44
CA PHE A 20 9.00 7.56 11.16
C PHE A 20 8.73 7.03 12.57
N SER A 21 7.76 7.65 13.25
CA SER A 21 7.14 7.08 14.45
C SER A 21 6.68 5.64 14.20
N PRO A 22 6.87 4.69 15.14
CA PRO A 22 6.37 3.32 15.01
C PRO A 22 4.85 3.20 14.86
N THR A 23 4.10 4.27 15.14
CA THR A 23 2.64 4.29 14.98
C THR A 23 2.21 4.57 13.53
N LEU A 24 3.09 5.15 12.71
CA LEU A 24 2.82 5.44 11.30
C LEU A 24 3.44 4.35 10.43
N ARG A 25 2.60 3.61 9.69
CA ARG A 25 3.03 2.46 8.88
C ARG A 25 3.41 2.88 7.47
N GLY A 26 2.61 3.75 6.88
CA GLY A 26 2.83 4.34 5.58
C GLY A 26 1.79 5.40 5.29
N PHE A 27 1.94 6.09 4.16
CA PHE A 27 0.95 7.03 3.66
C PHE A 27 1.08 7.26 2.17
N ILE A 28 -0.04 7.67 1.55
CA ILE A 28 -0.13 8.04 0.14
C ILE A 28 -0.08 9.56 0.02
N TYR A 29 0.80 10.01 -0.87
CA TYR A 29 0.91 11.39 -1.29
C TYR A 29 0.53 11.47 -2.79
N PRO A 30 -0.67 11.98 -3.13
CA PRO A 30 -1.02 12.25 -4.52
C PRO A 30 -0.22 13.45 -5.03
N CYS A 31 0.47 13.27 -6.16
CA CYS A 31 1.26 14.32 -6.77
C CYS A 31 0.47 15.05 -7.87
N THR A 32 0.89 16.28 -8.18
CA THR A 32 0.44 16.98 -9.38
C THR A 32 0.85 16.18 -10.62
N ASN A 33 -0.09 15.89 -11.53
CA ASN A 33 0.06 15.07 -12.75
C ASN A 33 -0.30 13.58 -12.64
N GLY A 34 -1.10 13.18 -11.64
CA GLY A 34 -1.73 11.86 -11.63
C GLY A 34 -0.80 10.70 -11.31
N HIS A 35 0.35 10.98 -10.68
CA HIS A 35 1.21 9.97 -10.06
C HIS A 35 1.04 10.01 -8.55
N TYR A 36 1.39 8.90 -7.89
CA TYR A 36 1.27 8.73 -6.45
C TYR A 36 2.62 8.39 -5.84
N HIS A 37 2.86 8.88 -4.63
CA HIS A 37 3.99 8.49 -3.81
C HIS A 37 3.49 7.72 -2.59
N ILE A 38 3.87 6.45 -2.49
CA ILE A 38 3.71 5.66 -1.27
C ILE A 38 4.98 5.81 -0.45
N ILE A 39 4.83 6.25 0.78
CA ILE A 39 5.93 6.42 1.72
C ILE A 39 5.76 5.39 2.83
N ILE A 40 6.72 4.47 2.97
CA ILE A 40 6.65 3.33 3.87
C ILE A 40 7.65 3.50 5.00
N ASN A 41 7.24 3.18 6.23
CA ASN A 41 8.12 3.25 7.38
C ASN A 41 9.20 2.13 7.33
N ASN A 42 10.45 2.55 7.21
CA ASN A 42 11.61 1.69 7.06
C ASN A 42 11.97 0.92 8.35
N ARG A 43 11.35 1.24 9.48
CA ARG A 43 11.57 0.56 10.76
C ARG A 43 10.86 -0.78 10.87
N PHE A 44 9.91 -1.07 9.98
CA PHE A 44 9.17 -2.34 9.98
C PHE A 44 9.92 -3.46 9.27
N THR A 45 9.54 -4.71 9.57
CA THR A 45 10.05 -5.88 8.86
C THR A 45 9.70 -5.82 7.38
N ARG A 46 10.50 -6.48 6.54
CA ARG A 46 10.26 -6.55 5.09
C ARG A 46 8.84 -7.05 4.76
N GLU A 47 8.36 -8.06 5.48
CA GLU A 47 7.01 -8.59 5.31
C GLU A 47 5.94 -7.53 5.59
N MET A 48 6.10 -6.77 6.67
CA MET A 48 5.18 -5.68 7.01
C MET A 48 5.26 -4.54 5.98
N GLN A 49 6.45 -4.20 5.49
CA GLN A 49 6.61 -3.23 4.41
C GLN A 49 5.91 -3.67 3.12
N GLN A 50 5.96 -4.97 2.79
CA GLN A 50 5.22 -5.54 1.65
C GLN A 50 3.71 -5.42 1.84
N LYS A 51 3.20 -5.74 3.03
CA LYS A 51 1.78 -5.60 3.38
C LYS A 51 1.32 -4.15 3.23
N VAL A 52 2.08 -3.20 3.76
CA VAL A 52 1.80 -1.76 3.63
C VAL A 52 1.79 -1.34 2.16
N LEU A 53 2.79 -1.73 1.37
CA LEU A 53 2.84 -1.38 -0.06
C LEU A 53 1.60 -1.86 -0.82
N LEU A 54 1.19 -3.11 -0.60
CA LEU A 54 0.01 -3.69 -1.25
C LEU A 54 -1.27 -2.96 -0.82
N HIS A 55 -1.39 -2.71 0.49
CA HIS A 55 -2.54 -2.01 1.08
C HIS A 55 -2.70 -0.60 0.48
N GLU A 56 -1.62 0.17 0.41
CA GLU A 56 -1.65 1.54 -0.12
C GLU A 56 -1.88 1.57 -1.64
N THR A 57 -1.35 0.58 -2.36
CA THR A 57 -1.61 0.40 -3.81
C THR A 57 -3.08 0.10 -4.06
N TYR A 58 -3.71 -0.71 -3.19
CA TYR A 58 -5.15 -1.00 -3.27
C TYR A 58 -5.98 0.28 -3.14
N HIS A 59 -5.67 1.14 -2.17
CA HIS A 59 -6.36 2.43 -2.02
C HIS A 59 -6.23 3.32 -3.26
N ILE A 60 -5.06 3.36 -3.89
CA ILE A 60 -4.86 4.12 -5.13
C ILE A 60 -5.73 3.57 -6.27
N LYS A 61 -5.78 2.23 -6.43
CA LYS A 61 -6.54 1.57 -7.51
C LYS A 61 -8.07 1.65 -7.31
N HIS A 62 -8.55 1.47 -6.08
CA HIS A 62 -9.98 1.21 -5.82
C HIS A 62 -10.72 2.34 -5.13
N HIS A 63 -10.04 3.19 -4.36
CA HIS A 63 -10.70 4.20 -3.53
C HIS A 63 -10.51 5.64 -4.03
N VAL A 64 -9.86 5.82 -5.19
CA VAL A 64 -9.61 7.10 -5.90
C VAL A 64 -9.26 8.23 -4.90
N PRO A 65 -8.00 8.37 -4.47
CA PRO A 65 -7.65 9.34 -3.46
C PRO A 65 -7.60 10.74 -4.06
N ASN A 66 -8.73 11.45 -4.04
CA ASN A 66 -8.75 12.91 -4.22
C ASN A 66 -8.20 13.66 -2.97
N LEU A 67 -7.72 12.94 -1.96
CA LEU A 67 -7.24 13.44 -0.67
C LEU A 67 -6.00 12.65 -0.21
N PHE A 68 -5.13 13.32 0.56
CA PHE A 68 -4.03 12.67 1.28
C PHE A 68 -4.55 11.55 2.18
N TYR A 69 -3.89 10.39 2.16
CA TYR A 69 -4.30 9.21 2.94
C TYR A 69 -3.17 8.77 3.86
N LEU A 70 -3.42 8.66 5.17
CA LEU A 70 -2.43 8.38 6.21
C LEU A 70 -2.75 7.10 6.99
N ILE A 71 -2.01 6.02 6.75
CA ILE A 71 -2.24 4.73 7.43
C ILE A 71 -1.45 4.64 8.73
N GLY A 72 -2.21 4.52 9.83
CA GLY A 72 -1.71 4.49 11.21
C GLY A 72 -2.05 5.73 12.02
N LEU A 73 -2.60 6.78 11.40
CA LEU A 73 -3.12 7.98 12.07
C LEU A 73 -4.59 8.28 11.72
N ASP A 74 -5.06 7.97 10.50
CA ASP A 74 -6.42 8.32 10.09
C ASP A 74 -7.36 7.10 10.05
N MET A 75 -7.79 6.64 11.24
CA MET A 75 -8.81 5.60 11.41
C MET A 75 -10.24 6.09 11.15
N GLN A 76 -10.44 7.24 10.49
CA GLN A 76 -11.78 7.81 10.26
C GLN A 76 -12.58 7.09 9.14
N ARG A 77 -11.96 6.12 8.44
CA ARG A 77 -12.57 5.38 7.31
C ARG A 77 -12.48 3.85 7.51
N ILE A 78 -12.98 3.37 8.65
CA ILE A 78 -12.92 1.96 9.09
C ILE A 78 -13.31 0.97 7.98
N THR A 79 -14.32 1.27 7.16
CA THR A 79 -14.76 0.38 6.08
C THR A 79 -13.74 0.27 4.95
N ILE A 80 -13.18 1.40 4.50
CA ILE A 80 -12.18 1.46 3.43
C ILE A 80 -10.88 0.77 3.85
N GLU A 81 -10.44 1.03 5.10
CA GLU A 81 -9.28 0.35 5.69
C GLU A 81 -9.49 -1.16 5.81
N LYS A 82 -10.70 -1.59 6.18
CA LYS A 82 -11.05 -3.01 6.29
C LYS A 82 -11.03 -3.70 4.92
N GLU A 83 -11.62 -3.07 3.90
CA GLU A 83 -11.60 -3.61 2.53
C GLU A 83 -10.17 -3.81 2.00
N ALA A 84 -9.30 -2.82 2.20
CA ALA A 84 -7.90 -2.92 1.80
C ALA A 84 -7.16 -4.01 2.58
N ALA A 85 -7.41 -4.12 3.89
CA ALA A 85 -6.80 -5.16 4.72
C ALA A 85 -7.27 -6.58 4.34
N ASP A 86 -8.57 -6.76 4.05
CA ASP A 86 -9.15 -8.03 3.62
C ASP A 86 -8.57 -8.45 2.26
N ALA A 87 -8.44 -7.52 1.30
CA ALA A 87 -7.84 -7.78 -0.01
C ALA A 87 -6.35 -8.19 0.08
N VAL A 88 -5.57 -7.54 0.97
CA VAL A 88 -4.17 -7.92 1.21
C VAL A 88 -4.08 -9.32 1.82
N LEU A 89 -5.00 -9.67 2.73
CA LEU A 89 -5.03 -10.99 3.36
C LEU A 89 -5.36 -12.09 2.34
N GLU A 90 -6.33 -11.86 1.46
CA GLU A 90 -6.68 -12.77 0.37
C GLU A 90 -5.49 -12.98 -0.58
N LEU A 91 -4.86 -11.91 -1.05
CA LEU A 91 -3.69 -11.99 -1.93
C LEU A 91 -2.54 -12.79 -1.32
N ILE A 92 -2.21 -12.55 -0.04
CA ILE A 92 -1.16 -13.32 0.66
C ILE A 92 -1.55 -14.78 0.77
N THR A 93 -2.83 -15.04 1.01
CA THR A 93 -3.36 -16.39 1.13
C THR A 93 -3.26 -17.14 -0.20
N ASP A 94 -3.57 -16.49 -1.32
CA ASP A 94 -3.50 -17.05 -2.67
C ASP A 94 -2.05 -17.25 -3.13
N LEU A 95 -1.16 -16.32 -2.83
CA LEU A 95 0.29 -16.47 -3.04
C LEU A 95 0.86 -17.68 -2.29
N ASN A 96 0.38 -17.93 -1.08
CA ASN A 96 0.77 -19.11 -0.31
C ASN A 96 0.17 -20.41 -0.85
N ARG A 97 -0.90 -20.34 -1.65
CA ARG A 97 -1.54 -21.47 -2.33
C ARG A 97 -0.98 -21.74 -3.72
N GLY A 98 -0.33 -20.75 -4.34
CA GLY A 98 0.24 -20.84 -5.69
C GLY A 98 -0.70 -20.35 -6.81
N ASP A 99 -1.80 -19.68 -6.46
CA ASP A 99 -2.88 -19.31 -7.39
C ASP A 99 -2.79 -17.82 -7.79
N SER A 100 -1.66 -17.38 -8.34
CA SER A 100 -1.33 -15.95 -8.45
C SER A 100 -1.71 -15.25 -9.77
N GLU A 101 -2.61 -15.80 -10.60
CA GLU A 101 -2.69 -15.33 -12.00
C GLU A 101 -3.41 -13.99 -12.24
N ASP A 102 -4.21 -13.45 -11.32
CA ASP A 102 -5.16 -12.37 -11.70
C ASP A 102 -5.18 -11.10 -10.82
N TYR A 103 -4.21 -10.89 -9.93
CA TYR A 103 -4.29 -9.78 -8.96
C TYR A 103 -3.49 -8.51 -9.31
N PHE A 104 -2.86 -8.43 -10.50
CA PHE A 104 -2.07 -7.27 -10.91
C PHE A 104 -2.61 -6.54 -12.15
#